data_AF-M1Q830-F1
#
_entry.id   AF-M1Q830-F1
#
_cell.length_a   1.000
_cell.length_b   1.000
_cell.length_c   1.000
_cell.angle_alpha   90.00
_cell.angle_beta   90.00
_cell.angle_gamma   90.00
#
_symmetry.space_group_name_H-M   'P 1'
#
loop_
_entity.id
_entity.type
_entity.pdbx_description
1 polymer ?
#
loop_
_entity_poly.entity_id
_entity_poly.type
_entity_poly.pdbx_seq_one_letter_code
_entity_poly.pdbx_strand_id
1 'polypeptide(L)'
;FSPTLRPFLQTVVISMISYGETFGKQQSGFGMAALSLLTSGKYIIDPELRGIEFERITQNLDLQFWKSFWNLTESGLITGLNRIASNPVQLNFTLTLPPVFLRLPLASDPTLTATVSPPIAHWGPGPVQMRLISYELREGQDSEELQAFSRINPPPVTASHLPWVQKQPRSPWLLIHFHGGGFVAHTSRSHENYFRIWSKELTVPVLSV
;
A
#
# COMPACT_ATOMS: atom_id res chain seq x y z
N PHE A 1 4.43 22.12 -7.08
CA PHE A 1 4.38 20.66 -7.31
C PHE A 1 5.00 19.94 -6.12
N SER A 2 4.29 19.00 -5.49
CA SER A 2 4.87 18.22 -4.38
C SER A 2 5.93 17.24 -4.90
N PRO A 3 7.16 17.22 -4.34
CA PRO A 3 8.18 16.24 -4.70
C PRO A 3 7.70 14.79 -4.60
N THR A 4 6.75 14.51 -3.69
CA THR A 4 6.19 13.17 -3.46
C THR A 4 5.31 12.66 -4.60
N LEU A 5 4.74 13.54 -5.42
CA LEU A 5 3.93 13.15 -6.59
C LEU A 5 4.78 12.85 -7.82
N ARG A 6 6.05 13.29 -7.83
CA ARG A 6 6.93 13.14 -8.98
C ARG A 6 7.12 11.67 -9.40
N PRO A 7 7.41 10.70 -8.50
CA PRO A 7 7.57 9.31 -8.88
C PRO A 7 6.28 8.73 -9.48
N PHE A 8 5.13 9.02 -8.86
CA PHE A 8 3.83 8.57 -9.33
C PHE A 8 3.53 9.11 -10.75
N LEU A 9 3.66 10.41 -10.97
CA LEU A 9 3.41 11.03 -12.26
C LEU A 9 4.37 10.51 -13.34
N GLN A 10 5.65 10.31 -13.00
CA GLN A 10 6.61 9.70 -13.91
C GLN A 10 6.21 8.27 -14.27
N THR A 11 5.79 7.46 -13.30
CA THR A 11 5.32 6.10 -13.53
C THR A 11 4.09 6.08 -14.44
N VAL A 12 3.11 6.95 -14.22
CA VAL A 12 1.93 7.07 -15.10
C VAL A 12 2.33 7.43 -16.53
N VAL A 13 3.20 8.43 -16.69
CA VAL A 13 3.72 8.87 -18.00
C VAL A 13 4.45 7.74 -18.71
N ILE A 14 5.34 7.03 -18.01
CA ILE A 14 6.10 5.92 -18.57
C ILE A 14 5.17 4.77 -18.99
N SER A 15 4.21 4.39 -18.15
CA SER A 15 3.24 3.35 -18.48
C SER A 15 2.36 3.73 -19.67
N MET A 16 1.96 5.00 -19.76
CA MET A 16 1.18 5.50 -20.88
C MET A 16 1.97 5.46 -22.19
N ILE A 17 3.26 5.84 -22.15
CA ILE A 17 4.13 5.80 -23.32
C ILE A 17 4.33 4.36 -23.79
N SER A 18 4.70 3.46 -22.87
CA SER A 18 4.87 2.04 -23.15
C SER A 18 3.61 1.40 -23.75
N TYR A 19 2.43 1.75 -23.23
CA TYR A 19 1.17 1.27 -23.76
C TYR A 19 0.92 1.82 -25.18
N GLY A 20 1.17 3.11 -25.41
CA GLY A 20 1.00 3.77 -26.71
C GLY A 20 1.92 3.25 -27.83
N GLU A 21 3.09 2.68 -27.52
CA GLU A 21 3.95 2.02 -28.54
C GLU A 21 3.33 0.74 -29.11
N THR A 22 2.47 0.09 -28.32
CA THR A 22 1.83 -1.19 -28.65
C THR A 22 0.38 -1.03 -29.10
N PHE A 23 -0.22 0.13 -28.83
CA PHE A 23 -1.59 0.45 -29.21
C PHE A 23 -1.75 0.54 -30.75
N GLY A 24 -2.72 -0.18 -31.30
CA GLY A 24 -3.01 -0.19 -32.75
C GLY A 24 -2.18 -1.20 -33.58
N LYS A 25 -1.10 -1.78 -33.03
CA LYS A 25 -0.41 -2.91 -33.66
C LYS A 25 -1.20 -4.18 -33.34
N GLN A 26 -2.11 -4.56 -34.24
CA GLN A 26 -2.94 -5.77 -34.09
C GLN A 26 -2.08 -7.03 -33.92
N GLN A 27 -2.02 -7.57 -32.70
CA GLN A 27 -2.05 -9.02 -32.44
C GLN A 27 -2.46 -9.28 -30.98
N SER A 28 -3.34 -10.26 -30.84
CA SER A 28 -4.11 -10.71 -29.67
C SER A 28 -3.46 -10.64 -28.28
N GLY A 29 -4.21 -10.03 -27.35
CA GLY A 29 -4.64 -10.66 -26.10
C GLY A 29 -3.64 -10.73 -24.95
N PHE A 30 -3.81 -9.82 -23.97
CA PHE A 30 -3.34 -9.86 -22.57
C PHE A 30 -1.83 -10.11 -22.26
N GLY A 31 -1.10 -10.91 -23.02
CA GLY A 31 0.29 -11.29 -22.78
C GLY A 31 1.32 -10.19 -23.07
N MET A 32 1.03 -9.25 -23.98
CA MET A 32 1.95 -8.16 -24.34
C MET A 32 1.82 -6.90 -23.48
N ALA A 33 0.69 -6.67 -22.79
CA ALA A 33 0.58 -5.54 -21.86
C ALA A 33 1.60 -5.66 -20.71
N ALA A 34 1.80 -6.89 -20.22
CA ALA A 34 2.85 -7.23 -19.26
C ALA A 34 4.27 -7.06 -19.84
N LEU A 35 4.47 -7.36 -21.14
CA LEU A 35 5.76 -7.21 -21.82
C LEU A 35 6.10 -5.73 -22.12
N SER A 36 5.11 -4.87 -22.39
CA SER A 36 5.31 -3.42 -22.62
C SER A 36 5.76 -2.68 -21.36
N LEU A 37 5.35 -3.17 -20.18
CA LEU A 37 5.84 -2.66 -18.90
C LEU A 37 7.31 -3.02 -18.67
N LEU A 38 7.81 -4.12 -19.27
CA LEU A 38 9.23 -4.50 -19.21
C LEU A 38 10.11 -3.69 -20.18
N THR A 39 9.59 -3.23 -21.32
CA THR A 39 10.33 -2.37 -22.26
C THR A 39 10.40 -0.89 -21.83
N SER A 40 9.79 -0.54 -20.69
CA SER A 40 9.75 0.81 -20.13
C SER A 40 11.10 1.38 -19.65
N GLY A 41 12.12 0.54 -19.51
CA GLY A 41 13.44 0.93 -18.99
C GLY A 41 14.10 2.08 -19.74
N LYS A 42 13.93 2.15 -21.07
CA LYS A 42 14.51 3.22 -21.90
C LYS A 42 13.96 4.62 -21.53
N TYR A 43 12.71 4.71 -21.12
CA TYR A 43 12.05 5.98 -20.72
C TYR A 43 12.35 6.40 -19.29
N ILE A 44 12.86 5.48 -18.47
CA ILE A 44 13.37 5.78 -17.13
C ILE A 44 14.77 6.41 -17.24
N ILE A 45 15.60 5.88 -18.16
CA ILE A 45 16.99 6.30 -18.35
C ILE A 45 17.08 7.61 -19.14
N ASP A 46 16.26 7.78 -20.18
CA ASP A 46 16.30 8.94 -21.06
C ASP A 46 15.07 9.86 -20.88
N PRO A 47 15.21 10.99 -20.16
CA PRO A 47 14.10 11.91 -19.93
C PRO A 47 13.70 12.71 -21.17
N GLU A 48 14.58 12.89 -22.15
CA GLU A 48 14.29 13.63 -23.40
C GLU A 48 13.47 12.75 -24.34
N LEU A 49 13.88 11.49 -24.53
CA LEU A 49 13.13 10.51 -25.29
C LEU A 49 11.73 10.31 -24.71
N ARG A 50 11.59 10.28 -23.38
CA ARG A 50 10.29 10.24 -22.70
C ARG A 50 9.43 11.47 -23.04
N GLY A 51 10.03 12.65 -23.11
CA GLY A 51 9.32 13.89 -23.46
C GLY A 51 8.78 13.85 -24.89
N ILE A 52 9.62 13.46 -25.84
CA ILE A 52 9.28 13.34 -27.27
C ILE A 52 8.14 12.34 -27.47
N GLU A 53 8.22 11.16 -26.85
CA GLU A 53 7.17 10.14 -27.00
C GLU A 53 5.87 10.52 -26.28
N PHE A 54 5.95 11.20 -25.14
CA PHE A 54 4.76 11.73 -24.47
C PHE A 54 4.02 12.75 -25.35
N GLU A 55 4.75 13.68 -25.97
CA GLU A 55 4.20 14.64 -26.92
C GLU A 55 3.56 13.92 -28.11
N ARG A 56 4.26 12.96 -28.72
CA ARG A 56 3.73 12.17 -29.83
C ARG A 56 2.41 11.50 -29.46
N ILE A 57 2.31 10.88 -28.29
CA ILE A 57 1.09 10.17 -27.86
C ILE A 57 -0.05 11.14 -27.58
N THR A 58 0.23 12.23 -26.87
CA THR A 58 -0.80 13.22 -26.52
C THR A 58 -1.34 13.98 -27.74
N GLN A 59 -0.53 14.15 -28.79
CA GLN A 59 -0.95 14.81 -30.04
C GLN A 59 -1.61 13.86 -31.05
N ASN A 60 -1.25 12.57 -31.08
CA ASN A 60 -1.64 11.67 -32.18
C ASN A 60 -2.61 10.53 -31.79
N LEU A 61 -2.85 10.25 -30.51
CA LEU A 61 -3.74 9.16 -30.11
C LEU A 61 -5.17 9.63 -29.82
N ASP A 62 -6.14 8.78 -30.17
CA ASP A 62 -7.56 9.09 -30.18
C ASP A 62 -8.27 8.83 -28.83
N LEU A 63 -9.56 9.16 -28.76
CA LEU A 63 -10.37 8.92 -27.56
C LEU A 63 -10.47 7.44 -27.17
N GLN A 64 -10.29 6.52 -28.11
CA GLN A 64 -10.35 5.07 -27.84
C GLN A 64 -9.11 4.62 -27.08
N PHE A 65 -7.94 5.16 -27.40
CA PHE A 65 -6.73 4.96 -26.62
C PHE A 65 -6.93 5.34 -25.16
N TRP A 66 -7.40 6.57 -24.91
CA TRP A 66 -7.56 7.10 -23.55
C TRP A 66 -8.54 6.26 -22.72
N LYS A 67 -9.66 5.85 -23.32
CA LYS A 67 -10.61 4.94 -22.66
C LYS A 67 -9.97 3.59 -22.34
N SER A 68 -9.23 3.01 -23.27
CA SER A 68 -8.60 1.70 -23.08
C SER A 68 -7.50 1.73 -22.00
N PHE A 69 -6.66 2.78 -22.01
CA PHE A 69 -5.60 2.97 -21.02
C PHE A 69 -6.17 3.16 -19.61
N TRP A 70 -7.18 4.02 -19.42
CA TRP A 70 -7.77 4.23 -18.10
C TRP A 70 -8.55 2.99 -17.61
N ASN A 71 -9.25 2.26 -18.48
CA ASN A 71 -9.86 0.98 -18.11
C ASN A 71 -8.81 -0.06 -17.67
N LEU A 72 -7.61 -0.05 -18.26
CA LEU A 72 -6.50 -0.91 -17.82
C LEU A 72 -6.07 -0.56 -16.38
N THR A 73 -6.08 0.72 -16.02
CA THR A 73 -5.75 1.15 -14.65
C THR A 73 -6.75 0.64 -13.61
N GLU A 74 -8.02 0.55 -13.98
CA GLU A 74 -9.10 0.04 -13.12
C GLU A 74 -9.09 -1.50 -13.00
N SER A 75 -8.65 -2.22 -14.04
CA SER A 75 -8.59 -3.70 -14.05
C SER A 75 -7.50 -4.32 -13.15
N GLY A 76 -6.78 -3.50 -12.39
CA GLY A 76 -5.87 -3.98 -11.35
C GLY A 76 -4.49 -4.44 -11.84
N LEU A 77 -4.24 -4.52 -13.15
CA LEU A 77 -2.91 -4.76 -13.73
C LEU A 77 -1.89 -3.66 -13.35
N ILE A 78 -2.40 -2.49 -12.99
CA ILE A 78 -1.64 -1.29 -12.59
C ILE A 78 -1.58 -1.10 -11.06
N THR A 79 -2.11 -2.03 -10.26
CA THR A 79 -1.87 -2.04 -8.80
C THR A 79 -0.37 -2.02 -8.44
N GLY A 80 0.50 -2.48 -9.36
CA GLY A 80 1.95 -2.35 -9.27
C GLY A 80 2.49 -0.91 -9.35
N LEU A 81 1.86 0.01 -10.09
CA LEU A 81 2.35 1.39 -10.23
C LEU A 81 2.25 2.17 -8.91
N ASN A 82 1.19 1.94 -8.14
CA ASN A 82 1.08 2.47 -6.77
C ASN A 82 2.19 1.94 -5.85
N ARG A 83 2.68 0.72 -6.09
CA ARG A 83 3.77 0.09 -5.33
C ARG A 83 5.14 0.67 -5.71
N ILE A 84 5.37 1.00 -6.98
CA ILE A 84 6.63 1.56 -7.51
C ILE A 84 6.88 2.99 -6.99
N ALA A 85 5.83 3.81 -6.85
CA ALA A 85 5.95 5.16 -6.30
C ALA A 85 6.05 5.20 -4.76
N SER A 86 5.82 4.07 -4.10
CA SER A 86 5.77 3.99 -2.65
C SER A 86 7.12 3.66 -2.04
N ASN A 87 7.46 4.25 -0.90
CA ASN A 87 8.64 3.82 -0.14
C ASN A 87 8.46 2.33 0.23
N PRO A 88 9.42 1.43 -0.11
CA PRO A 88 9.38 0.07 0.38
C PRO A 88 9.43 0.10 1.92
N VAL A 89 8.64 -0.75 2.55
CA VAL A 89 8.58 -0.91 4.01
C VAL A 89 8.84 -2.36 4.34
N GLN A 90 9.53 -2.62 5.44
CA GLN A 90 9.84 -3.99 5.87
C GLN A 90 8.62 -4.71 6.46
N LEU A 91 7.61 -3.97 6.91
CA LEU A 91 6.35 -4.52 7.41
C LEU A 91 5.13 -3.78 6.83
N ASN A 92 4.20 -4.54 6.29
CA ASN A 92 2.87 -4.11 5.90
C ASN A 92 1.90 -5.26 6.15
N PHE A 93 1.34 -5.28 7.35
CA PHE A 93 0.62 -6.42 7.90
C PHE A 93 -0.84 -6.04 8.19
N THR A 94 -1.78 -6.78 7.59
CA THR A 94 -3.22 -6.55 7.77
C THR A 94 -3.76 -7.43 8.89
N LEU A 95 -4.43 -6.81 9.87
CA LEU A 95 -4.94 -7.44 11.08
C LEU A 95 -6.46 -7.49 11.05
N THR A 96 -7.03 -8.51 11.71
CA THR A 96 -8.44 -8.53 12.10
C THR A 96 -8.52 -8.74 13.60
N LEU A 97 -8.88 -7.68 14.33
CA LEU A 97 -9.16 -7.83 15.75
C LEU A 97 -10.56 -8.41 15.93
N PRO A 98 -10.72 -9.52 16.68
CA PRO A 98 -12.03 -10.08 16.95
C PRO A 98 -12.80 -9.21 17.94
N PRO A 99 -14.15 -9.22 17.91
CA PRO A 99 -14.99 -8.44 18.82
C PRO A 99 -15.10 -9.14 20.19
N VAL A 100 -13.98 -9.28 20.88
CA VAL A 100 -13.90 -9.88 22.22
C VAL A 100 -13.74 -8.82 23.29
N PHE A 101 -14.16 -9.14 24.51
CA PHE A 101 -13.96 -8.27 25.66
C PHE A 101 -12.47 -8.18 25.99
N LEU A 102 -11.98 -6.96 26.18
CA LEU A 102 -10.61 -6.71 26.61
C LEU A 102 -10.60 -6.53 28.13
N ARG A 103 -9.85 -7.37 28.84
CA ARG A 103 -9.62 -7.22 30.28
C ARG A 103 -8.24 -6.64 30.50
N LEU A 104 -8.17 -5.47 31.12
CA LEU A 104 -6.92 -4.76 31.38
C LEU A 104 -6.77 -4.48 32.88
N PRO A 105 -5.55 -4.57 33.44
CA PRO A 105 -5.31 -4.12 34.81
C PRO A 105 -5.50 -2.59 34.92
N LEU A 106 -5.95 -2.11 36.08
CA LEU A 106 -6.02 -0.66 36.29
C LEU A 106 -4.62 -0.08 36.49
N ALA A 107 -4.38 1.11 35.92
CA ALA A 107 -3.11 1.83 36.08
C ALA A 107 -2.83 2.23 37.54
N SER A 108 -3.89 2.50 38.32
CA SER A 108 -3.79 2.84 39.74
C SER A 108 -3.58 1.62 40.65
N ASP A 109 -4.09 0.45 40.23
CA ASP A 109 -4.01 -0.79 41.00
C ASP A 109 -4.01 -2.01 40.05
N PRO A 110 -2.84 -2.62 39.81
CA PRO A 110 -2.71 -3.79 38.93
C PRO A 110 -3.43 -5.05 39.40
N THR A 111 -3.89 -5.12 40.66
CA THR A 111 -4.65 -6.26 41.19
C THR A 111 -6.12 -6.25 40.76
N LEU A 112 -6.62 -5.08 40.35
CA LEU A 112 -7.97 -4.88 39.85
C LEU A 112 -7.97 -4.85 38.32
N THR A 113 -9.09 -5.24 37.71
CA THR A 113 -9.24 -5.27 36.25
C THR A 113 -10.45 -4.47 35.78
N ALA A 114 -10.27 -3.75 34.68
CA ALA A 114 -11.33 -3.09 33.92
C ALA A 114 -11.65 -3.92 32.67
N THR A 115 -12.94 -4.02 32.34
CA THR A 115 -13.40 -4.69 31.13
C THR A 115 -13.86 -3.67 30.10
N VAL A 116 -13.27 -3.70 28.91
CA VAL A 116 -13.69 -2.90 27.76
C VAL A 116 -14.49 -3.80 26.82
N SER A 117 -15.76 -3.46 26.62
CA SER A 117 -16.64 -4.16 25.70
C SER A 117 -16.26 -3.89 24.24
N PRO A 118 -16.46 -4.87 23.33
CA PRO A 118 -16.33 -4.59 21.90
C PRO A 118 -17.34 -3.53 21.45
N PRO A 119 -17.11 -2.84 20.31
CA PRO A 119 -18.08 -1.88 19.77
C PRO A 119 -19.41 -2.58 19.45
N ILE A 120 -20.51 -2.10 20.03
CA ILE A 120 -21.86 -2.68 19.86
C ILE A 120 -22.94 -1.70 19.37
N ALA A 121 -22.62 -0.40 19.29
CA ALA A 121 -23.63 0.67 19.23
C ALA A 121 -24.55 0.65 18.00
N HIS A 122 -24.16 0.05 16.88
CA HIS A 122 -24.91 0.15 15.61
C HIS A 122 -25.19 -1.19 14.91
N TRP A 123 -24.24 -2.12 14.92
CA TRP A 123 -24.33 -3.38 14.16
C TRP A 123 -24.05 -4.63 15.01
N GLY A 124 -24.02 -4.48 16.34
CA GLY A 124 -23.57 -5.54 17.24
C GLY A 124 -22.04 -5.75 17.19
N PRO A 125 -21.53 -6.76 17.91
CA PRO A 125 -20.10 -7.03 17.99
C PRO A 125 -19.55 -7.45 16.62
N GLY A 126 -18.67 -6.61 16.04
CA GLY A 126 -18.05 -6.84 14.74
C GLY A 126 -16.52 -6.71 14.79
N PRO A 127 -15.79 -7.47 13.95
CA PRO A 127 -14.34 -7.41 13.94
C PRO A 127 -13.83 -6.04 13.46
N VAL A 128 -12.70 -5.60 14.02
CA VAL A 128 -12.04 -4.35 13.63
C VAL A 128 -10.92 -4.66 12.64
N GLN A 129 -10.97 -3.98 11.50
CA GLN A 129 -10.02 -4.15 10.42
C GLN A 129 -8.87 -3.17 10.62
N MET A 130 -7.63 -3.64 10.53
CA MET A 130 -6.47 -2.77 10.76
C MET A 130 -5.32 -3.09 9.82
N ARG A 131 -4.36 -2.17 9.73
CA ARG A 131 -3.11 -2.35 9.00
C ARG A 131 -1.96 -1.75 9.80
N LEU A 132 -0.94 -2.56 10.06
CA LEU A 132 0.32 -2.15 10.66
C LEU A 132 1.37 -1.97 9.56
N ILE A 133 1.95 -0.78 9.48
CA ILE A 133 3.02 -0.42 8.54
C ILE A 133 4.25 0.01 9.33
N SER A 134 5.41 -0.53 8.99
CA SER A 134 6.68 -0.13 9.60
C SER A 134 7.78 -0.12 8.54
N TYR A 135 8.45 1.03 8.37
CA TYR A 135 9.56 1.15 7.43
C TYR A 135 10.67 0.15 7.73
N GLU A 136 11.04 0.03 9.01
CA GLU A 136 11.94 -1.00 9.54
C GLU A 136 11.16 -2.02 10.35
N LEU A 137 11.57 -3.28 10.29
CA LEU A 137 11.06 -4.32 11.16
C LEU A 137 11.62 -4.08 12.57
N ARG A 138 10.72 -4.03 13.55
CA ARG A 138 11.07 -3.80 14.96
C ARG A 138 10.77 -5.01 15.81
N GLU A 139 11.45 -5.13 16.94
CA GLU A 139 11.21 -6.16 17.95
C GLU A 139 9.72 -6.31 18.29
N GLY A 140 9.21 -7.55 18.24
CA GLY A 140 7.81 -7.90 18.52
C GLY A 140 6.87 -7.83 17.31
N GLN A 141 7.31 -7.28 16.17
CA GLN A 141 6.46 -7.17 14.97
C GLN A 141 6.38 -8.44 14.10
N ASP A 142 7.09 -9.50 14.49
CA ASP A 142 7.03 -10.81 13.87
C ASP A 142 6.62 -11.92 14.86
N SER A 143 6.07 -11.53 16.01
CA SER A 143 5.65 -12.46 17.06
C SER A 143 4.44 -13.30 16.65
N GLU A 144 4.32 -14.49 17.22
CA GLU A 144 3.19 -15.40 16.96
C GLU A 144 1.85 -14.77 17.36
N GLU A 145 1.83 -13.98 18.44
CA GLU A 145 0.62 -13.30 18.92
C GLU A 145 0.10 -12.28 17.90
N LEU A 146 1.01 -11.55 17.24
CA LEU A 146 0.62 -10.62 16.18
C LEU A 146 0.16 -11.38 14.94
N GLN A 147 0.85 -12.46 14.57
CA GLN A 147 0.50 -13.30 13.42
C GLN A 147 -0.87 -13.97 13.57
N ALA A 148 -1.31 -14.26 14.80
CA ALA A 148 -2.65 -14.79 15.08
C ALA A 148 -3.79 -13.88 14.60
N PHE A 149 -3.54 -12.58 14.39
CA PHE A 149 -4.51 -11.64 13.84
C PHE A 149 -4.43 -11.51 12.30
N SER A 150 -3.57 -12.28 11.62
CA SER A 150 -3.43 -12.25 10.16
C SER A 150 -4.75 -12.59 9.47
N ARG A 151 -5.05 -11.88 8.38
CA ARG A 151 -6.14 -12.22 7.46
C ARG A 151 -5.81 -13.32 6.47
N ILE A 152 -4.53 -13.47 6.17
CA ILE A 152 -4.05 -14.33 5.09
C ILE A 152 -3.54 -15.60 5.75
N ASN A 153 -4.00 -16.75 5.22
CA ASN A 153 -3.52 -18.08 5.59
C ASN A 153 -2.83 -18.70 4.36
N PRO A 154 -1.51 -18.97 4.43
CA PRO A 154 -0.61 -18.69 5.55
C PRO A 154 -0.35 -17.17 5.73
N PRO A 155 0.06 -16.71 6.92
CA PRO A 155 0.43 -15.32 7.15
C PRO A 155 1.48 -14.85 6.13
N PRO A 156 1.49 -13.55 5.79
CA PRO A 156 2.54 -13.01 4.94
C PRO A 156 3.90 -13.31 5.55
N VAL A 157 4.82 -13.87 4.77
CA VAL A 157 6.20 -14.09 5.22
C VAL A 157 6.77 -12.73 5.60
N THR A 158 6.99 -12.53 6.90
CA THR A 158 7.67 -11.35 7.42
C THR A 158 9.10 -11.36 6.89
N ALA A 159 9.60 -10.19 6.52
CA ALA A 159 10.97 -10.06 6.03
C ALA A 159 12.03 -10.49 7.07
N SER A 160 11.61 -10.80 8.32
CA SER A 160 12.44 -11.34 9.40
C SER A 160 13.20 -12.61 9.04
N HIS A 161 12.69 -13.42 8.10
CA HIS A 161 13.35 -14.64 7.65
C HIS A 161 14.49 -14.40 6.66
N LEU A 162 14.67 -13.16 6.18
CA LEU A 162 15.72 -12.82 5.23
C LEU A 162 17.00 -12.47 5.99
N PRO A 163 18.15 -13.08 5.66
CA PRO A 163 19.39 -12.95 6.44
C PRO A 163 19.97 -11.52 6.46
N TRP A 164 19.52 -10.65 5.56
CA TRP A 164 19.94 -9.25 5.49
C TRP A 164 19.04 -8.28 6.26
N VAL A 165 17.93 -8.76 6.85
CA VAL A 165 16.97 -7.90 7.57
C VAL A 165 17.32 -7.90 9.05
N GLN A 166 17.92 -6.80 9.50
CA GLN A 166 18.21 -6.61 10.92
C GLN A 166 17.01 -5.98 11.62
N LYS A 167 16.51 -6.66 12.66
CA LYS A 167 15.46 -6.11 13.53
C LYS A 167 15.99 -4.92 14.31
N GLN A 168 15.25 -3.83 14.27
CA GLN A 168 15.51 -2.64 15.08
C GLN A 168 14.85 -2.77 16.45
N PRO A 169 15.31 -2.00 17.46
CA PRO A 169 14.67 -1.95 18.76
C PRO A 169 13.18 -1.54 18.68
N ARG A 170 12.43 -1.80 19.76
CA ARG A 170 11.05 -1.32 19.89
C ARG A 170 10.99 0.19 19.73
N SER A 171 10.01 0.66 18.94
CA SER A 171 9.74 2.09 18.82
C SER A 171 9.16 2.62 20.14
N PRO A 172 9.62 3.77 20.65
CA PRO A 172 9.01 4.42 21.80
C PRO A 172 7.59 4.95 21.52
N TRP A 173 7.22 5.07 20.24
CA TRP A 173 5.92 5.60 19.80
C TRP A 173 5.21 4.64 18.84
N LEU A 174 3.88 4.72 18.84
CA LEU A 174 3.02 4.10 17.84
C LEU A 174 2.06 5.18 17.32
N LEU A 175 2.06 5.40 16.00
CA LEU A 175 1.09 6.30 15.38
C LEU A 175 -0.20 5.55 15.11
N ILE A 176 -1.29 5.92 15.78
CA ILE A 176 -2.62 5.37 15.52
C ILE A 176 -3.36 6.32 14.57
N HIS A 177 -3.85 5.78 13.46
CA HIS A 177 -4.58 6.52 12.45
C HIS A 177 -5.98 5.92 12.26
N PHE A 178 -6.97 6.79 12.06
CA PHE A 178 -8.33 6.41 11.67
C PHE A 178 -8.64 7.10 10.34
N HIS A 179 -8.99 6.33 9.31
CA HIS A 179 -9.22 6.91 8.00
C HIS A 179 -10.51 7.75 7.92
N GLY A 180 -10.50 8.76 7.05
CA GLY A 180 -11.69 9.53 6.70
C GLY A 180 -12.59 8.81 5.68
N GLY A 181 -13.48 9.53 5.02
CA GLY A 181 -14.43 8.95 4.04
C GLY A 181 -15.87 8.89 4.53
N GLY A 182 -16.20 9.66 5.57
CA GLY A 182 -17.58 9.86 6.05
C GLY A 182 -18.28 8.59 6.53
N PHE A 183 -17.53 7.57 6.95
CA PHE A 183 -18.03 6.24 7.32
C PHE A 183 -18.68 5.44 6.18
N VAL A 184 -18.58 5.92 4.94
CA VAL A 184 -19.20 5.28 3.75
C VAL A 184 -18.15 4.75 2.77
N ALA A 185 -16.96 5.35 2.77
CA ALA A 185 -15.91 5.05 1.80
C ALA A 185 -14.51 5.01 2.44
N HIS A 186 -13.55 4.61 1.60
CA HIS A 186 -12.12 4.45 1.89
C HIS A 186 -11.79 3.27 2.80
N THR A 187 -10.51 2.89 2.78
CA THR A 187 -9.93 1.85 3.62
C THR A 187 -8.52 2.27 4.04
N SER A 188 -7.93 1.55 5.01
CA SER A 188 -6.51 1.69 5.34
C SER A 188 -5.57 1.49 4.13
N ARG A 189 -6.01 0.78 3.08
CA ARG A 189 -5.23 0.57 1.85
C ARG A 189 -5.14 1.84 1.00
N SER A 190 -6.20 2.63 0.91
CA SER A 190 -6.23 3.87 0.10
C SER A 190 -5.22 4.93 0.58
N HIS A 191 -4.78 4.80 1.81
CA HIS A 191 -3.92 5.74 2.52
C HIS A 191 -2.48 5.22 2.69
N GLU A 192 -2.19 4.02 2.19
CA GLU A 192 -0.91 3.31 2.39
C GLU A 192 0.31 4.13 1.96
N ASN A 193 0.21 4.91 0.88
CA ASN A 193 1.35 5.63 0.31
C ASN A 193 1.95 6.66 1.27
N TYR A 194 1.14 7.44 1.99
CA TYR A 194 1.69 8.40 2.94
C TYR A 194 2.06 7.75 4.27
N PHE A 195 1.45 6.64 4.68
CA PHE A 195 1.91 5.88 5.86
C PHE A 195 3.31 5.30 5.64
N ARG A 196 3.63 4.86 4.43
CA ARG A 196 4.99 4.40 4.08
C ARG A 196 6.01 5.54 4.19
N ILE A 197 5.61 6.77 3.84
CA ILE A 197 6.45 7.96 4.02
C ILE A 197 6.57 8.31 5.51
N TRP A 198 5.47 8.42 6.24
CA TRP A 198 5.47 8.78 7.66
C TRP A 198 6.23 7.75 8.52
N SER A 199 6.06 6.46 8.26
CA SER A 199 6.77 5.42 9.01
C SER A 199 8.29 5.46 8.80
N LYS A 200 8.73 6.00 7.65
CA LYS A 200 10.14 6.25 7.35
C LYS A 200 10.64 7.53 8.01
N GLU A 201 10.01 8.66 7.69
CA GLU A 201 10.45 9.99 8.15
C GLU A 201 10.39 10.13 9.68
N LEU A 202 9.36 9.56 10.31
CA LEU A 202 9.19 9.58 11.77
C LEU A 202 9.91 8.43 12.46
N THR A 203 10.35 7.40 11.72
CA THR A 203 10.91 6.17 12.29
C THR A 203 9.95 5.51 13.30
N VAL A 204 8.64 5.60 13.04
CA VAL A 204 7.56 5.15 13.94
C VAL A 204 6.63 4.19 13.19
N PRO A 205 6.25 3.04 13.77
CA PRO A 205 5.23 2.18 13.18
C PRO A 205 3.87 2.89 13.17
N VAL A 206 3.10 2.66 12.10
CA VAL A 206 1.77 3.24 11.89
C VAL A 206 0.73 2.12 11.93
N LEU A 207 -0.23 2.21 12.85
CA LEU A 207 -1.40 1.35 12.93
C LEU A 207 -2.62 2.12 12.42
N SER A 208 -3.09 1.80 11.22
CA SER A 208 -4.31 2.38 10.66
C SER A 208 -5.49 1.46 10.90
N VAL A 209 -6.56 2.04 11.46
CA VAL A 209 -7.93 1.51 11.46
C VAL A 209 -8.60 1.97 10.17
#